data_AF-A0A383VRA6-F1
#
_entry.id   AF-A0A383VRA6-F1
#
_cell.length_a   1.000
_cell.length_b   1.000
_cell.length_c   1.000
_cell.angle_alpha   90.00
_cell.angle_beta   90.00
_cell.angle_gamma   90.00
#
_symmetry.space_group_name_H-M   'P 1'
#
loop_
_entity.id
_entity.type
_entity.pdbx_description
1 polymer ?
#
loop_
_entity_poly.entity_id
_entity_poly.type
_entity_poly.pdbx_seq_one_letter_code
_entity_poly.pdbx_strand_id
1 'polypeptide(L)'
;MYAAAAAAAAAAAAAAAAAAAAAAAVFACMQQQQQQQLRQNQEQNVLGYVALAPPFGGSTYAIANKLGGNRINLLQSLGDLLQPVLNEIMYHGSRGMPSMLMMMPYAGIWGKEHVLVSTPQRNYTIADLASLFTAIGDTQSAELYENAHDLSKLVALGPVPGVKTYCIYGTGIPTVESWSYRSIVANRPAAPGTAVPALVGQGDGVVNLESMQLCKQLTSASHVYEIPAAVNHGNVVWHPSSLAALRQVLDDALGLGR
;
A
#
# COMPACT_ATOMS: atom_id res chain seq x y z
N MET A 1 -39.29 -42.43 23.17
CA MET A 1 -39.76 -41.25 22.41
C MET A 1 -38.70 -40.15 22.33
N TYR A 2 -38.04 -39.74 23.43
CA TYR A 2 -36.97 -38.71 23.42
C TYR A 2 -35.79 -39.01 22.49
N ALA A 3 -35.28 -40.26 22.46
CA ALA A 3 -34.14 -40.65 21.62
C ALA A 3 -34.44 -40.57 20.10
N ALA A 4 -35.67 -40.89 19.70
CA ALA A 4 -36.07 -40.84 18.28
C ALA A 4 -36.23 -39.39 17.80
N ALA A 5 -36.77 -38.50 18.64
CA ALA A 5 -36.86 -37.07 18.34
C ALA A 5 -35.47 -36.41 18.24
N ALA A 6 -34.54 -36.79 19.13
CA ALA A 6 -33.15 -36.31 19.08
C ALA A 6 -32.41 -36.79 17.82
N ALA A 7 -32.61 -38.05 17.41
CA ALA A 7 -32.02 -38.59 16.18
C ALA A 7 -32.57 -37.90 14.91
N ALA A 8 -33.87 -37.61 14.86
CA ALA A 8 -34.49 -36.89 13.75
C ALA A 8 -33.98 -35.43 13.66
N ALA A 9 -33.83 -34.75 14.80
CA ALA A 9 -33.26 -33.41 14.84
C ALA A 9 -31.79 -33.38 14.40
N ALA A 10 -30.99 -34.36 14.82
CA ALA A 10 -29.59 -34.50 14.40
C ALA A 10 -29.47 -34.77 12.88
N ALA A 11 -30.34 -35.62 12.32
CA ALA A 11 -30.36 -35.89 10.88
C ALA A 11 -30.77 -34.65 10.06
N ALA A 12 -31.76 -33.87 10.54
CA ALA A 12 -32.16 -32.62 9.90
C ALA A 12 -31.03 -31.57 9.94
N ALA A 13 -30.32 -31.45 11.07
CA ALA A 13 -29.16 -30.57 11.20
C ALA A 13 -28.01 -31.00 10.26
N ALA A 14 -27.72 -32.30 10.16
CA ALA A 14 -26.71 -32.83 9.25
C ALA A 14 -27.07 -32.58 7.77
N ALA A 15 -28.34 -32.74 7.39
CA ALA A 15 -28.82 -32.45 6.04
C ALA A 15 -28.72 -30.95 5.70
N ALA A 16 -29.07 -30.06 6.65
CA ALA A 16 -28.92 -28.62 6.47
C ALA A 16 -27.45 -28.20 6.33
N ALA A 17 -26.55 -28.79 7.13
CA ALA A 17 -25.11 -28.56 7.01
C ALA A 17 -24.54 -29.04 5.67
N ALA A 18 -24.98 -30.21 5.18
CA ALA A 18 -24.58 -30.73 3.87
C ALA A 18 -25.06 -29.83 2.72
N ALA A 19 -26.29 -29.32 2.80
CA ALA A 19 -26.84 -28.39 1.81
C ALA A 19 -26.08 -27.05 1.80
N ALA A 20 -25.76 -26.50 2.98
CA ALA A 20 -24.97 -25.27 3.10
C ALA A 20 -23.55 -25.45 2.54
N ALA A 21 -22.89 -26.58 2.82
CA ALA A 21 -21.58 -26.91 2.27
C ALA A 21 -21.60 -27.05 0.74
N ALA A 22 -22.63 -27.70 0.19
CA ALA A 22 -22.81 -27.82 -1.26
C ALA A 22 -23.02 -26.44 -1.92
N ALA A 23 -23.86 -25.58 -1.35
CA ALA A 23 -24.06 -24.22 -1.84
C ALA A 23 -22.76 -23.40 -1.81
N ALA A 24 -22.02 -23.44 -0.70
CA ALA A 24 -20.72 -22.77 -0.58
C ALA A 24 -19.71 -23.27 -1.62
N ALA A 25 -19.67 -24.58 -1.89
CA ALA A 25 -18.81 -25.15 -2.92
C ALA A 25 -19.19 -24.68 -4.34
N VAL A 26 -20.48 -24.56 -4.63
CA VAL A 26 -20.96 -23.99 -5.92
C VAL A 26 -20.55 -22.53 -6.05
N PHE A 27 -20.76 -21.71 -5.01
CA PHE A 27 -20.33 -20.31 -5.02
C PHE A 27 -18.82 -20.16 -5.18
N ALA A 28 -18.03 -20.98 -4.47
CA ALA A 28 -16.58 -20.99 -4.60
C ALA A 28 -16.14 -21.38 -6.03
N CYS A 29 -16.80 -22.38 -6.64
CA CYS A 29 -16.55 -22.78 -8.02
C CYS A 29 -16.88 -21.65 -9.01
N MET A 30 -18.05 -21.02 -8.86
CA MET A 30 -18.45 -19.87 -9.70
C MET A 30 -17.47 -18.71 -9.56
N GLN A 31 -17.04 -18.39 -8.33
CA GLN A 31 -16.05 -17.35 -8.08
C GLN A 31 -14.70 -17.71 -8.73
N GLN A 32 -14.25 -18.96 -8.61
CA GLN A 32 -13.01 -19.41 -9.23
C GLN A 32 -13.09 -19.34 -10.76
N GLN A 33 -14.21 -19.76 -11.35
CA GLN A 33 -14.43 -19.67 -12.80
C GLN A 33 -14.47 -18.22 -13.27
N GLN A 34 -15.15 -17.33 -12.54
CA GLN A 34 -15.16 -15.89 -12.84
C GLN A 34 -13.75 -15.29 -12.78
N GLN A 35 -12.95 -15.65 -11.77
CA GLN A 35 -11.56 -15.20 -11.65
C GLN A 35 -10.68 -15.73 -12.79
N GLN A 36 -10.87 -16.98 -13.23
CA GLN A 36 -10.17 -17.53 -14.38
C GLN A 36 -10.52 -16.81 -15.68
N GLN A 37 -11.80 -16.53 -15.92
CA GLN A 37 -12.25 -15.80 -17.10
C GLN A 37 -11.67 -14.38 -17.12
N LEU A 38 -11.64 -13.70 -15.97
CA LEU A 38 -11.04 -12.37 -15.84
C LEU A 38 -9.55 -12.40 -16.20
N ARG A 39 -8.79 -13.38 -15.70
CA ARG A 39 -7.37 -13.52 -16.04
C ARG A 39 -7.14 -13.75 -17.53
N GLN A 40 -7.89 -14.66 -18.14
CA GLN A 40 -7.78 -14.91 -19.59
C GLN A 40 -8.10 -13.65 -20.40
N ASN A 41 -9.13 -12.91 -20.02
CA ASN A 41 -9.47 -11.64 -20.66
C ASN A 41 -8.35 -10.61 -20.49
N GLN A 42 -7.73 -10.52 -19.31
CA GLN A 42 -6.60 -9.63 -19.05
C GLN A 42 -5.40 -9.99 -19.92
N GLU A 43 -5.01 -11.26 -19.95
CA GLU A 43 -3.89 -11.77 -20.76
C GLU A 43 -4.09 -11.52 -22.27
N GLN A 44 -5.34 -11.56 -22.75
CA GLN A 44 -5.65 -11.33 -24.16
C GLN A 44 -5.77 -9.86 -24.55
N ASN A 45 -6.22 -8.99 -23.63
CA ASN A 45 -6.60 -7.61 -23.95
C ASN A 45 -5.68 -6.55 -23.35
N VAL A 46 -4.72 -6.93 -22.50
CA VAL A 46 -3.80 -6.00 -21.84
C VAL A 46 -2.36 -6.31 -22.25
N LEU A 47 -1.74 -5.39 -22.99
CA LEU A 47 -0.36 -5.54 -23.46
C LEU A 47 0.67 -5.50 -22.32
N GLY A 48 0.37 -4.75 -21.26
CA GLY A 48 1.24 -4.56 -20.12
C GLY A 48 0.66 -3.60 -19.09
N TYR A 49 1.19 -3.68 -17.87
CA TYR A 49 0.91 -2.77 -16.77
C TYR A 49 2.16 -1.93 -16.50
N VAL A 50 2.06 -0.61 -16.59
CA VAL A 50 3.17 0.31 -16.33
C VAL A 50 2.97 0.97 -14.97
N ALA A 51 3.88 0.69 -14.05
CA ALA A 51 3.90 1.22 -12.71
C ALA A 51 4.89 2.39 -12.62
N LEU A 52 4.38 3.61 -12.39
CA LEU A 52 5.20 4.80 -12.20
C LEU A 52 5.34 5.10 -10.70
N ALA A 53 6.58 5.18 -10.20
CA ALA A 53 6.90 5.37 -8.78
C ALA A 53 6.03 4.51 -7.82
N PRO A 54 5.94 3.17 -8.03
CA PRO A 54 4.96 2.38 -7.32
C PRO A 54 5.34 2.16 -5.85
N PRO A 55 4.45 2.51 -4.89
CA PRO A 55 4.65 2.21 -3.47
C PRO A 55 4.23 0.77 -3.14
N PHE A 56 4.72 -0.23 -3.88
CA PHE A 56 4.27 -1.62 -3.71
C PHE A 56 4.57 -2.19 -2.32
N GLY A 57 5.65 -1.75 -1.68
CA GLY A 57 5.96 -2.05 -0.28
C GLY A 57 5.43 -1.00 0.71
N GLY A 58 4.59 -0.06 0.26
CA GLY A 58 4.13 1.09 1.03
C GLY A 58 5.13 2.26 1.07
N SER A 59 4.80 3.31 1.82
CA SER A 59 5.65 4.47 2.05
C SER A 59 5.48 4.94 3.49
N THR A 60 6.58 5.27 4.15
CA THR A 60 6.53 5.83 5.52
C THR A 60 5.86 7.20 5.55
N TYR A 61 5.79 7.87 4.40
CA TYR A 61 5.10 9.12 4.26
C TYR A 61 3.63 9.02 4.68
N ALA A 62 3.00 7.86 4.43
CA ALA A 62 1.62 7.60 4.78
C ALA A 62 1.36 7.77 6.29
N ILE A 63 2.31 7.37 7.16
CA ILE A 63 2.15 7.51 8.60
C ILE A 63 2.21 8.97 9.04
N ALA A 64 3.08 9.77 8.43
CA ALA A 64 3.20 11.19 8.76
C ALA A 64 1.98 11.98 8.33
N ASN A 65 1.42 11.64 7.17
CA ASN A 65 0.17 12.22 6.71
C ASN A 65 -0.99 11.86 7.63
N LYS A 66 -1.11 10.58 8.03
CA LYS A 66 -2.23 10.11 8.86
C LYS A 66 -2.16 10.58 10.32
N LEU A 67 -0.97 10.74 10.89
CA LEU A 67 -0.80 11.19 12.28
C LEU A 67 -0.86 12.71 12.43
N GLY A 68 -0.26 13.46 11.50
CA GLY A 68 -0.04 14.90 11.64
C GLY A 68 -0.38 15.72 10.39
N GLY A 69 -1.02 15.14 9.37
CA GLY A 69 -1.43 15.88 8.18
C GLY A 69 -0.27 16.39 7.33
N ASN A 70 0.93 15.80 7.47
CA ASN A 70 2.09 16.19 6.68
C ASN A 70 1.74 16.15 5.17
N ARG A 71 2.29 17.07 4.38
CA ARG A 71 2.09 17.15 2.92
C ARG A 71 3.27 16.69 2.08
N ILE A 72 2.97 15.94 1.02
CA ILE A 72 3.93 15.69 -0.06
C ILE A 72 4.24 17.07 -0.64
N ASN A 73 5.51 17.37 -0.92
CA ASN A 73 5.96 18.67 -1.45
C ASN A 73 5.38 19.03 -2.84
N LEU A 74 4.34 18.34 -3.30
CA LEU A 74 3.60 18.60 -4.55
C LEU A 74 2.87 19.96 -4.54
N LEU A 75 2.53 20.49 -3.35
CA LEU A 75 1.79 21.75 -3.18
C LEU A 75 2.62 22.87 -2.53
N GLN A 76 3.94 22.84 -2.68
CA GLN A 76 4.86 23.82 -2.07
C GLN A 76 4.55 25.27 -2.51
N SER A 77 3.90 25.45 -3.67
CA SER A 77 3.48 26.75 -4.21
C SER A 77 2.35 27.45 -3.43
N LEU A 78 1.62 26.76 -2.54
CA LEU A 78 0.56 27.37 -1.72
C LEU A 78 1.04 27.97 -0.39
N GLY A 79 2.36 27.97 -0.15
CA GLY A 79 3.03 28.83 0.82
C GLY A 79 2.93 28.43 2.30
N ASP A 80 4.01 28.70 3.03
CA ASP A 80 4.16 28.45 4.47
C ASP A 80 3.09 29.15 5.34
N LEU A 81 2.43 30.18 4.81
CA LEU A 81 1.38 30.94 5.51
C LEU A 81 0.11 30.11 5.76
N LEU A 82 -0.30 29.28 4.81
CA LEU A 82 -1.48 28.43 4.95
C LEU A 82 -1.13 27.08 5.60
N GLN A 83 0.11 26.90 6.05
CA GLN A 83 0.64 25.61 6.46
C GLN A 83 -0.16 24.96 7.60
N PRO A 84 -0.51 25.68 8.70
CA PRO A 84 -1.26 25.08 9.79
C PRO A 84 -2.67 24.63 9.36
N VAL A 85 -3.36 25.46 8.56
CA VAL A 85 -4.72 25.19 8.09
C VAL A 85 -4.73 23.99 7.14
N LEU A 86 -3.79 23.96 6.21
CA LEU A 86 -3.69 22.86 5.25
C LEU A 86 -3.28 21.54 5.92
N ASN A 87 -2.43 21.56 6.95
CA ASN A 87 -2.11 20.35 7.71
C ASN A 87 -3.34 19.81 8.44
N GLU A 88 -4.16 20.68 9.02
CA GLU A 88 -5.41 20.27 9.67
C GLU A 88 -6.38 19.63 8.65
N ILE A 89 -6.55 20.25 7.48
CA ILE A 89 -7.38 19.70 6.39
C ILE A 89 -6.86 18.32 5.96
N MET A 90 -5.55 18.19 5.76
CA MET A 90 -4.94 16.93 5.35
C MET A 90 -5.05 15.86 6.44
N TYR A 91 -4.92 16.23 7.70
CA TYR A 91 -5.12 15.32 8.82
C TYR A 91 -6.56 14.76 8.84
N HIS A 92 -7.57 15.64 8.82
CA HIS A 92 -8.98 15.18 8.82
C HIS A 92 -9.33 14.40 7.55
N GLY A 93 -8.83 14.83 6.39
CA GLY A 93 -9.03 14.15 5.12
C GLY A 93 -8.42 12.75 5.12
N SER A 94 -7.14 12.63 5.47
CA SER A 94 -6.40 11.36 5.45
C SER A 94 -6.90 10.36 6.49
N ARG A 95 -7.46 10.83 7.60
CA ARG A 95 -7.99 9.95 8.65
C ARG A 95 -9.11 9.05 8.11
N GLY A 96 -10.01 9.60 7.29
CA GLY A 96 -11.12 8.89 6.67
C GLY A 96 -10.78 8.16 5.36
N MET A 97 -9.50 8.09 4.96
CA MET A 97 -9.07 7.48 3.70
C MET A 97 -8.43 6.10 3.95
N PRO A 98 -9.12 4.99 3.65
CA PRO A 98 -8.53 3.64 3.75
C PRO A 98 -7.30 3.46 2.86
N SER A 99 -7.21 4.21 1.76
CA SER A 99 -6.03 4.20 0.89
C SER A 99 -4.75 4.57 1.64
N MET A 100 -4.82 5.46 2.64
CA MET A 100 -3.66 5.83 3.44
C MET A 100 -3.17 4.67 4.32
N LEU A 101 -4.07 3.78 4.74
CA LEU A 101 -3.68 2.53 5.41
C LEU A 101 -3.01 1.60 4.42
N MET A 102 -3.64 1.34 3.26
CA MET A 102 -3.06 0.47 2.22
C MET A 102 -1.65 0.92 1.76
N MET A 103 -1.34 2.22 1.85
CA MET A 103 -0.03 2.76 1.46
C MET A 103 1.00 2.76 2.60
N MET A 104 0.70 2.26 3.79
CA MET A 104 1.69 2.15 4.88
C MET A 104 2.73 1.06 4.59
N PRO A 105 3.92 1.12 5.21
CA PRO A 105 4.93 0.08 5.10
C PRO A 105 4.41 -1.33 5.42
N TYR A 106 4.68 -2.28 4.51
CA TYR A 106 4.35 -3.69 4.73
C TYR A 106 5.50 -4.41 5.45
N ALA A 107 5.18 -5.14 6.52
CA ALA A 107 6.15 -5.85 7.34
C ALA A 107 7.02 -6.86 6.56
N GLY A 108 6.53 -7.41 5.45
CA GLY A 108 7.28 -8.34 4.60
C GLY A 108 8.43 -7.70 3.82
N ILE A 109 8.45 -6.37 3.67
CA ILE A 109 9.53 -5.63 3.01
C ILE A 109 10.43 -4.97 4.05
N TRP A 110 9.80 -4.23 4.97
CA TRP A 110 10.48 -3.38 5.91
C TRP A 110 10.96 -4.10 7.18
N GLY A 111 10.42 -5.29 7.45
CA GLY A 111 10.62 -5.99 8.71
C GLY A 111 9.70 -5.47 9.82
N LYS A 112 9.23 -6.39 10.67
CA LYS A 112 8.29 -6.07 11.77
C LYS A 112 8.88 -5.10 12.80
N GLU A 113 10.18 -5.20 13.05
CA GLU A 113 10.91 -4.42 14.07
C GLU A 113 11.36 -3.04 13.59
N HIS A 114 11.13 -2.69 12.32
CA HIS A 114 11.47 -1.37 11.80
C HIS A 114 10.69 -0.29 12.55
N VAL A 115 11.40 0.60 13.22
CA VAL A 115 10.80 1.70 13.98
C VAL A 115 10.29 2.75 13.00
N LEU A 116 8.97 2.85 12.86
CA LEU A 116 8.36 3.82 11.95
C LEU A 116 8.14 5.18 12.64
N VAL A 117 7.77 5.16 13.92
CA VAL A 117 7.44 6.35 14.70
C VAL A 117 8.16 6.32 16.05
N SER A 118 8.91 7.37 16.35
CA SER A 118 9.62 7.54 17.62
C SER A 118 9.05 8.71 18.43
N THR A 119 8.89 8.51 19.73
CA THR A 119 8.53 9.55 20.70
C THR A 119 9.48 9.48 21.89
N PRO A 120 9.56 10.52 22.75
CA PRO A 120 10.38 10.42 23.96
C PRO A 120 9.94 9.29 24.91
N GLN A 121 8.70 8.83 24.82
CA GLN A 121 8.14 7.82 25.72
C GLN A 121 8.17 6.39 25.13
N ARG A 122 8.05 6.25 23.81
CA ARG A 122 7.92 4.95 23.13
C ARG A 122 8.32 5.03 21.66
N ASN A 123 8.90 3.94 21.17
CA ASN A 123 9.04 3.66 19.74
C ASN A 123 7.90 2.73 19.29
N TYR A 124 7.34 3.04 18.12
CA TYR A 124 6.33 2.24 17.45
C TYR A 124 6.96 1.66 16.19
N THR A 125 7.05 0.34 16.17
CA THR A 125 7.49 -0.43 15.01
C THR A 125 6.35 -0.63 14.00
N ILE A 126 6.63 -1.25 12.86
CA ILE A 126 5.59 -1.64 11.92
C ILE A 126 4.58 -2.60 12.57
N ALA A 127 5.03 -3.51 13.44
CA ALA A 127 4.14 -4.38 14.20
C ALA A 127 3.25 -3.64 15.21
N ASP A 128 3.63 -2.42 15.60
CA ASP A 128 2.88 -1.60 16.56
C ASP A 128 1.81 -0.70 15.92
N LEU A 129 1.68 -0.64 14.58
CA LEU A 129 0.87 0.39 13.91
C LEU A 129 -0.61 0.37 14.27
N ALA A 130 -1.23 -0.81 14.42
CA ALA A 130 -2.60 -0.90 14.91
C ALA A 130 -2.73 -0.31 16.34
N SER A 131 -1.77 -0.59 17.22
CA SER A 131 -1.75 -0.05 18.58
C SER A 131 -1.51 1.47 18.61
N LEU A 132 -0.72 1.98 17.67
CA LEU A 132 -0.49 3.40 17.48
C LEU A 132 -1.76 4.13 17.07
N PHE A 133 -2.54 3.58 16.13
CA PHE A 133 -3.83 4.16 15.75
C PHE A 133 -4.82 4.16 16.93
N THR A 134 -4.88 3.10 17.72
CA THR A 134 -5.67 3.08 18.97
C THR A 134 -5.20 4.15 19.94
N ALA A 135 -3.89 4.35 20.10
CA ALA A 135 -3.33 5.36 21.01
C ALA A 135 -3.76 6.79 20.65
N ILE A 136 -3.94 7.11 19.37
CA ILE A 136 -4.44 8.42 18.91
C ILE A 136 -5.97 8.49 18.79
N GLY A 137 -6.68 7.44 19.20
CA GLY A 137 -8.13 7.32 19.14
C GLY A 137 -8.69 7.06 17.74
N ASP A 138 -7.89 6.57 16.79
CA ASP A 138 -8.29 6.16 15.44
C ASP A 138 -8.57 4.64 15.39
N THR A 139 -9.60 4.21 16.11
CA THR A 139 -9.94 2.78 16.27
C THR A 139 -10.35 2.12 14.96
N GLN A 140 -11.03 2.86 14.07
CA GLN A 140 -11.39 2.35 12.74
C GLN A 140 -10.16 1.93 11.94
N SER A 141 -9.11 2.73 11.99
CA SER A 141 -7.86 2.40 11.31
C SER A 141 -7.13 1.25 11.95
N ALA A 142 -7.16 1.14 13.28
CA ALA A 142 -6.62 0.01 14.01
C ALA A 142 -7.31 -1.32 13.62
N GLU A 143 -8.64 -1.31 13.49
CA GLU A 143 -9.43 -2.48 13.08
C GLU A 143 -9.18 -2.90 11.62
N LEU A 144 -8.98 -1.92 10.74
CA LEU A 144 -8.79 -2.17 9.30
C LEU A 144 -7.35 -2.47 8.91
N TYR A 145 -6.37 -2.14 9.76
CA TYR A 145 -4.95 -2.26 9.43
C TYR A 145 -4.56 -3.68 8.97
N GLU A 146 -4.87 -4.70 9.76
CA GLU A 146 -4.50 -6.08 9.41
C GLU A 146 -5.13 -6.55 8.09
N ASN A 147 -6.36 -6.13 7.81
CA ASN A 147 -7.05 -6.47 6.55
C ASN A 147 -6.44 -5.75 5.33
N ALA A 148 -5.83 -4.58 5.55
CA ALA A 148 -5.19 -3.77 4.51
C ALA A 148 -3.76 -4.24 4.18
N HIS A 149 -3.11 -4.98 5.09
CA HIS A 149 -1.66 -5.24 5.07
C HIS A 149 -1.24 -6.67 4.65
N ASP A 150 -1.90 -7.23 3.64
CA ASP A 150 -1.50 -8.50 3.01
C ASP A 150 -0.71 -8.29 1.70
N LEU A 151 0.63 -8.34 1.79
CA LEU A 151 1.53 -8.20 0.65
C LEU A 151 1.63 -9.47 -0.21
N SER A 152 1.30 -10.63 0.36
CA SER A 152 1.58 -11.93 -0.27
C SER A 152 0.87 -12.10 -1.61
N LYS A 153 -0.34 -11.56 -1.72
CA LYS A 153 -1.14 -11.56 -2.96
C LYS A 153 -0.49 -10.74 -4.07
N LEU A 154 0.03 -9.55 -3.73
CA LEU A 154 0.69 -8.68 -4.71
C LEU A 154 1.97 -9.32 -5.26
N VAL A 155 2.78 -9.93 -4.39
CA VAL A 155 4.04 -10.58 -4.80
C VAL A 155 3.78 -11.85 -5.61
N ALA A 156 2.80 -12.66 -5.21
CA ALA A 156 2.50 -13.93 -5.88
C ALA A 156 1.86 -13.75 -7.26
N LEU A 157 1.06 -12.70 -7.46
CA LEU A 157 0.26 -12.52 -8.67
C LEU A 157 0.69 -11.31 -9.52
N GLY A 158 1.51 -10.41 -8.97
CA GLY A 158 1.70 -9.09 -9.56
C GLY A 158 0.50 -8.17 -9.34
N PRO A 159 0.63 -6.88 -9.70
CA PRO A 159 -0.46 -5.90 -9.59
C PRO A 159 -1.63 -6.23 -10.54
N VAL A 160 -1.34 -6.84 -11.68
CA VAL A 160 -2.34 -7.37 -12.63
C VAL A 160 -1.96 -8.81 -12.95
N PRO A 161 -2.71 -9.81 -12.45
CA PRO A 161 -2.39 -11.21 -12.66
C PRO A 161 -2.33 -11.57 -14.16
N GLY A 162 -1.26 -12.25 -14.57
CA GLY A 162 -1.06 -12.70 -15.96
C GLY A 162 -0.56 -11.63 -16.93
N VAL A 163 -0.43 -10.37 -16.51
CA VAL A 163 -0.01 -9.26 -17.37
C VAL A 163 1.43 -8.86 -17.06
N LYS A 164 2.22 -8.60 -18.11
CA LYS A 164 3.60 -8.10 -17.96
C LYS A 164 3.60 -6.78 -17.18
N THR A 165 4.40 -6.71 -16.11
CA THR A 165 4.60 -5.48 -15.33
C THR A 165 5.89 -4.78 -15.75
N TYR A 166 5.83 -3.47 -15.94
CA TYR A 166 6.97 -2.58 -16.15
C TYR A 166 7.00 -1.55 -15.04
N CYS A 167 8.17 -1.23 -14.51
CA CYS A 167 8.33 -0.27 -13.43
C CYS A 167 9.26 0.86 -13.83
N ILE A 168 8.85 2.10 -13.61
CA ILE A 168 9.67 3.29 -13.84
C ILE A 168 9.65 4.10 -12.55
N TYR A 169 10.81 4.35 -11.96
CA TYR A 169 10.88 5.13 -10.72
C TYR A 169 12.20 5.88 -10.57
N GLY A 170 12.11 6.99 -9.84
CA GLY A 170 13.27 7.80 -9.47
C GLY A 170 13.97 7.26 -8.22
N THR A 171 15.27 7.48 -8.12
CA THR A 171 16.07 7.13 -6.93
C THR A 171 17.08 8.24 -6.60
N GLY A 172 17.78 8.13 -5.48
CA GLY A 172 18.80 9.11 -5.09
C GLY A 172 18.24 10.35 -4.39
N ILE A 173 16.94 10.38 -4.09
CA ILE A 173 16.30 11.50 -3.39
C ILE A 173 16.10 11.14 -1.92
N PRO A 174 16.57 11.99 -0.98
CA PRO A 174 16.37 11.78 0.44
C PRO A 174 14.88 11.55 0.76
N THR A 175 14.58 10.37 1.31
CA THR A 175 13.21 9.94 1.61
C THR A 175 13.16 9.43 3.04
N VAL A 176 12.20 9.93 3.82
CA VAL A 176 12.11 9.61 5.25
C VAL A 176 11.77 8.13 5.43
N GLU A 177 12.44 7.45 6.36
CA GLU A 177 12.19 6.04 6.72
C GLU A 177 11.60 5.91 8.13
N SER A 178 11.79 6.91 8.98
CA SER A 178 11.24 6.96 10.34
C SER A 178 10.93 8.39 10.73
N TRP A 179 9.88 8.60 11.51
CA TRP A 179 9.43 9.91 11.96
C TRP A 179 9.55 10.06 13.47
N SER A 180 10.01 11.21 13.94
CA SER A 180 10.02 11.59 15.35
C SER A 180 8.90 12.59 15.66
N TYR A 181 8.19 12.37 16.76
CA TYR A 181 7.18 13.28 17.29
C TYR A 181 7.52 13.65 18.72
N ARG A 182 7.27 14.91 19.09
CA ARG A 182 7.49 15.39 20.47
C ARG A 182 6.60 14.67 21.49
N SER A 183 5.39 14.34 21.09
CA SER A 183 4.44 13.61 21.93
C SER A 183 3.35 12.98 21.06
N ILE A 184 2.93 11.78 21.46
CA ILE A 184 1.66 11.19 21.02
C ILE A 184 0.79 11.13 22.27
N VAL A 185 -0.29 11.89 22.27
CA VAL A 185 -1.17 12.02 23.43
C VAL A 185 -2.34 11.05 23.26
N ALA A 186 -2.62 10.28 24.31
CA ALA A 186 -3.71 9.31 24.30
C ALA A 186 -5.03 9.97 23.88
N ASN A 187 -5.73 9.34 22.92
CA ASN A 187 -7.00 9.81 22.36
C ASN A 187 -6.94 11.22 21.75
N ARG A 188 -5.76 11.66 21.31
CA ARG A 188 -5.58 12.91 20.57
C ARG A 188 -4.67 12.71 19.36
N PRO A 189 -4.89 13.46 18.27
CA PRO A 189 -3.94 13.46 17.17
C PRO A 189 -2.57 13.94 17.59
N ALA A 190 -1.55 13.53 16.83
CA ALA A 190 -0.29 14.24 16.87
C ALA A 190 -0.55 15.67 16.37
N ALA A 191 0.10 16.65 16.98
CA ALA A 191 -0.06 18.04 16.57
C ALA A 191 0.30 18.16 15.07
N PRO A 192 -0.55 18.78 14.24
CA PRO A 192 -0.33 18.80 12.80
C PRO A 192 1.03 19.41 12.44
N GLY A 193 1.75 18.78 11.52
CA GLY A 193 3.07 19.23 11.07
C GLY A 193 4.20 19.12 12.09
N THR A 194 4.03 18.36 13.18
CA THR A 194 5.10 18.17 14.20
C THR A 194 6.03 17.00 13.93
N ALA A 195 5.80 16.23 12.87
CA ALA A 195 6.66 15.13 12.48
C ALA A 195 8.01 15.66 11.97
N VAL A 196 9.10 15.16 12.54
CA VAL A 196 10.47 15.45 12.11
C VAL A 196 11.08 14.16 11.55
N PRO A 197 11.83 14.19 10.43
CA PRO A 197 12.57 13.01 9.97
C PRO A 197 13.54 12.52 11.05
N ALA A 198 13.39 11.25 11.46
CA ALA A 198 14.29 10.58 12.41
C ALA A 198 15.33 9.73 11.70
N LEU A 199 14.93 9.07 10.61
CA LEU A 199 15.79 8.32 9.70
C LEU A 199 15.45 8.73 8.28
N VAL A 200 16.46 8.93 7.45
CA VAL A 200 16.31 9.31 6.05
C VAL A 200 17.18 8.38 5.22
N GLY A 201 16.55 7.68 4.28
CA GLY A 201 17.23 6.85 3.31
C GLY A 201 16.98 7.34 1.89
N GLN A 202 17.03 6.40 0.95
CA GLN A 202 16.90 6.68 -0.48
C GLN A 202 15.47 6.46 -0.95
N GLY A 203 15.09 7.17 -2.02
CA GLY A 203 13.79 7.02 -2.68
C GLY A 203 13.59 8.11 -3.72
N ASP A 204 12.34 8.50 -3.94
CA ASP A 204 11.95 9.58 -4.85
C ASP A 204 11.46 10.84 -4.11
N GLY A 205 11.68 10.92 -2.79
CA GLY A 205 11.22 11.98 -1.91
C GLY A 205 9.87 11.69 -1.22
N VAL A 206 9.15 10.64 -1.63
CA VAL A 206 7.89 10.19 -1.01
C VAL A 206 7.90 8.68 -0.80
N VAL A 207 8.18 7.92 -1.85
CA VAL A 207 8.23 6.47 -1.84
C VAL A 207 9.66 6.03 -1.62
N ASN A 208 9.85 5.20 -0.59
CA ASN A 208 11.14 4.67 -0.22
C ASN A 208 11.67 3.69 -1.27
N LEU A 209 12.98 3.65 -1.41
CA LEU A 209 13.64 2.83 -2.42
C LEU A 209 13.28 1.34 -2.28
N GLU A 210 13.26 0.80 -1.07
CA GLU A 210 12.92 -0.61 -0.82
C GLU A 210 11.52 -0.99 -1.31
N SER A 211 10.58 -0.05 -1.24
CA SER A 211 9.21 -0.22 -1.70
C SER A 211 9.12 -0.29 -3.23
N MET A 212 9.82 0.63 -3.91
CA MET A 212 9.87 0.65 -5.39
C MET A 212 10.68 -0.53 -5.93
N GLN A 213 11.72 -0.98 -5.19
CA GLN A 213 12.55 -2.12 -5.56
C GLN A 213 11.82 -3.45 -5.50
N LEU A 214 10.63 -3.52 -4.89
CA LEU A 214 9.78 -4.71 -4.98
C LEU A 214 9.47 -5.10 -6.43
N CYS A 215 9.51 -4.15 -7.37
CA CYS A 215 9.47 -4.41 -8.80
C CYS A 215 10.46 -5.49 -9.28
N LYS A 216 11.63 -5.61 -8.65
CA LYS A 216 12.64 -6.63 -9.00
C LYS A 216 12.18 -8.06 -8.68
N GLN A 217 11.14 -8.21 -7.86
CA GLN A 217 10.47 -9.50 -7.59
C GLN A 217 9.23 -9.70 -8.48
N LEU A 218 8.61 -8.61 -8.94
CA LEU A 218 7.35 -8.65 -9.70
C LEU A 218 7.57 -8.82 -11.21
N THR A 219 8.76 -8.51 -11.73
CA THR A 219 9.05 -8.57 -13.17
C THR A 219 10.54 -8.80 -13.45
N SER A 220 10.88 -9.05 -14.71
CA SER A 220 12.26 -9.13 -15.18
C SER A 220 13.02 -7.83 -14.95
N ALA A 221 14.32 -7.91 -14.67
CA ALA A 221 15.19 -6.74 -14.57
C ALA A 221 15.16 -5.86 -15.83
N SER A 222 14.89 -6.45 -17.01
CA SER A 222 14.73 -5.71 -18.28
C SER A 222 13.51 -4.79 -18.32
N HIS A 223 12.54 -4.96 -17.42
CA HIS A 223 11.33 -4.15 -17.32
C HIS A 223 11.37 -3.17 -16.14
N VAL A 224 12.54 -2.98 -15.51
CA VAL A 224 12.74 -2.08 -14.38
C VAL A 224 13.65 -0.93 -14.79
N TYR A 225 13.09 0.28 -14.79
CA TYR A 225 13.77 1.52 -15.17
C TYR A 225 14.00 2.37 -13.92
N GLU A 226 15.18 2.21 -13.32
CA GLU A 226 15.65 2.99 -12.16
C GLU A 226 16.36 4.27 -12.65
N ILE A 227 15.83 5.45 -12.32
CA ILE A 227 16.31 6.74 -12.83
C ILE A 227 16.94 7.57 -11.69
N PRO A 228 18.28 7.77 -11.67
CA PRO A 228 18.93 8.47 -10.57
C PRO A 228 18.70 9.99 -10.53
N ALA A 229 18.65 10.53 -9.31
CA ALA A 229 18.89 11.90 -8.81
C ALA A 229 18.10 13.09 -9.42
N ALA A 230 17.39 12.92 -10.54
CA ALA A 230 16.60 13.99 -11.18
C ALA A 230 15.08 13.74 -11.14
N VAL A 231 14.67 12.49 -10.91
CA VAL A 231 13.27 12.08 -10.90
C VAL A 231 12.78 11.95 -9.46
N ASN A 232 11.83 12.80 -9.08
CA ASN A 232 11.13 12.75 -7.80
C ASN A 232 9.68 12.31 -7.99
N HIS A 233 9.02 12.00 -6.89
CA HIS A 233 7.63 11.54 -6.89
C HIS A 233 6.69 12.48 -7.65
N GLY A 234 6.91 13.79 -7.52
CA GLY A 234 6.08 14.81 -8.15
C GLY A 234 6.31 14.94 -9.65
N ASN A 235 7.54 14.73 -10.15
CA ASN A 235 7.88 14.96 -11.55
C ASN A 235 7.97 13.68 -12.40
N VAL A 236 7.90 12.49 -11.81
CA VAL A 236 8.08 11.20 -12.51
C VAL A 236 7.18 11.05 -13.74
N VAL A 237 5.99 11.64 -13.74
CA VAL A 237 5.02 11.51 -14.84
C VAL A 237 5.31 12.42 -16.04
N TRP A 238 6.14 13.46 -15.89
CA TRP A 238 6.50 14.38 -16.98
C TRP A 238 8.00 14.61 -17.15
N HIS A 239 8.85 13.98 -16.34
CA HIS A 239 10.29 14.10 -16.46
C HIS A 239 10.79 13.46 -17.78
N PRO A 240 11.67 14.12 -18.55
CA PRO A 240 12.11 13.61 -19.86
C PRO A 240 12.68 12.19 -19.81
N SER A 241 13.47 11.84 -18.78
CA SER A 241 14.00 10.48 -18.60
C SER A 241 12.91 9.44 -18.36
N SER A 242 11.85 9.79 -17.63
CA SER A 242 10.72 8.88 -17.39
C SER A 242 9.91 8.69 -18.66
N LEU A 243 9.71 9.75 -19.45
CA LEU A 243 9.04 9.66 -20.75
C LEU A 243 9.87 8.84 -21.76
N ALA A 244 11.20 8.93 -21.71
CA ALA A 244 12.08 8.09 -22.52
C ALA A 244 11.97 6.60 -22.13
N ALA A 245 11.94 6.29 -20.82
CA ALA A 245 11.70 4.93 -20.34
C ALA A 245 10.31 4.42 -20.74
N LEU A 246 9.27 5.26 -20.60
CA LEU A 246 7.92 4.92 -21.02
C LEU A 246 7.85 4.61 -22.52
N ARG A 247 8.56 5.37 -23.35
CA ARG A 247 8.66 5.09 -24.79
C ARG A 247 9.27 3.71 -25.05
N GLN A 248 10.35 3.35 -24.35
CA GLN A 248 10.95 2.01 -24.48
C GLN A 248 9.97 0.90 -24.06
N VAL A 249 9.20 1.11 -22.99
CA VAL A 249 8.14 0.18 -22.57
C VAL A 249 7.07 0.02 -23.66
N LEU A 250 6.64 1.11 -24.27
CA LEU A 250 5.65 1.08 -25.36
C LEU A 250 6.21 0.38 -26.60
N ASP A 251 7.46 0.63 -26.96
CA ASP A 251 8.12 -0.01 -28.10
C ASP A 251 8.27 -1.53 -27.88
N ASP A 252 8.62 -1.97 -26.66
CA ASP A 252 8.66 -3.40 -26.30
C ASP A 252 7.27 -4.04 -26.32
N ALA A 253 6.28 -3.38 -25.69
CA ALA A 253 4.91 -3.90 -25.60
C ALA A 253 4.22 -4.00 -26.97
N LEU A 254 4.54 -3.10 -27.90
CA LEU A 254 4.00 -3.08 -29.27
C LEU A 254 4.86 -3.88 -30.27
N GLY A 255 6.01 -4.41 -29.85
CA GLY A 255 6.93 -5.14 -30.73
C GLY A 255 7.60 -4.26 -31.79
N LEU A 256 7.73 -2.96 -31.54
CA LEU A 256 8.33 -1.98 -32.44
C LEU A 256 9.87 -1.90 -32.30
N GLY A 257 10.44 -2.54 -31.28
CA GLY A 257 11.87 -2.58 -31.00
C GLY A 257 12.67 -3.68 -31.72
N ARG A 258 12.13 -4.26 -32.80
CA ARG A 258 12.82 -5.27 -33.64
C ARG A 258 13.04 -4.76 -35.06
#